data_AF-A0A836IC28-F1
#
_entry.id   AF-A0A836IC28-F1
#
_cell.length_a   1.000
_cell.length_b   1.000
_cell.length_c   1.000
_cell.angle_alpha   90.00
_cell.angle_beta   90.00
_cell.angle_gamma   90.00
#
_symmetry.space_group_name_H-M   'P 1'
#
loop_
_entity.id
_entity.type
_entity.pdbx_description
1 polymer ?
#
loop_
_entity_poly.entity_id
_entity_poly.type
_entity_poly.pdbx_seq_one_letter_code
_entity_poly.pdbx_strand_id
1 'polypeptide(L)'
;MHATYLQRVTRHFCEDKGEKFDIGAEVTHASQATDVRHLVPLTKAAIQHFSRFLPPVKNEDDLEALPDKLKGSEELGFSPLFDPFLIDACCQRGIFPLAIAIGEGVFLFAPKLHVERAVCALADGSAQRNKISGFPFCEGDEGIFDADCLGVSRKLTRTPNQGTHRPSFDIFINRYEDLVDVLTLIRRQHGENWLCAPLRKCLLYMFFNSTKYTTKVIFTAIRRRRYSETPISEISPVIQEGELVACEVGYLVGDIYASATGAYCISGGGALQLSLTGICMKSAGCRLWDLGMMMDYKRTLQCVSLPRKKWQKIVAVRRSNPSEQILNYLHDLEKGRPVSDFLKSDVPPAIADPNSKSQRKKQRRKEAAIQQKKVKRGADL
;
A
#
# COMPACT_ATOMS: atom_id res chain seq x y z
N MET A 1 30.85 0.73 -13.32
CA MET A 1 29.94 -0.33 -12.82
C MET A 1 28.71 0.32 -12.21
N HIS A 2 27.52 0.09 -12.76
CA HIS A 2 26.28 0.59 -12.17
C HIS A 2 26.01 -0.10 -10.83
N ALA A 3 25.41 0.63 -9.89
CA ALA A 3 25.11 0.07 -8.59
C ALA A 3 24.00 -0.98 -8.71
N THR A 4 24.25 -2.20 -8.25
CA THR A 4 23.35 -3.36 -8.44
C THR A 4 21.95 -3.17 -7.88
N TYR A 5 21.75 -2.33 -6.85
CA TYR A 5 20.43 -2.06 -6.29
C TYR A 5 19.55 -1.15 -7.15
N LEU A 6 20.12 -0.53 -8.19
CA LEU A 6 19.39 0.24 -9.20
C LEU A 6 19.08 -0.59 -10.44
N GLN A 7 19.45 -1.88 -10.46
CA GLN A 7 19.01 -2.77 -11.52
C GLN A 7 17.49 -2.96 -11.41
N ARG A 8 16.81 -2.83 -12.55
CA ARG A 8 15.37 -3.04 -12.63
C ARG A 8 15.07 -4.52 -12.34
N VAL A 9 14.14 -4.76 -11.45
CA VAL A 9 13.65 -6.10 -11.10
C VAL A 9 12.22 -6.20 -11.62
N THR A 10 12.04 -7.00 -12.67
CA THR A 10 10.73 -7.23 -13.32
C THR A 10 10.30 -8.69 -13.30
N ARG A 11 11.11 -9.59 -12.72
CA ARG A 11 10.83 -11.04 -12.66
C ARG A 11 9.52 -11.41 -11.97
N HIS A 12 8.99 -10.51 -11.13
CA HIS A 12 7.74 -10.67 -10.40
C HIS A 12 6.59 -9.93 -11.06
N PHE A 13 6.80 -9.34 -12.24
CA PHE A 13 5.74 -8.75 -13.03
C PHE A 13 4.96 -9.84 -13.75
N CYS A 14 3.66 -9.62 -13.91
CA CYS A 14 2.84 -10.49 -14.73
C CYS A 14 3.24 -10.32 -16.20
N GLU A 15 3.31 -11.44 -16.92
CA GLU A 15 3.42 -11.39 -18.38
C GLU A 15 2.15 -10.76 -18.94
N ASP A 16 2.31 -9.67 -19.68
CA ASP A 16 1.20 -9.04 -20.36
C ASP A 16 0.84 -9.90 -21.57
N LYS A 17 -0.35 -10.51 -21.58
CA LYS A 17 -0.81 -11.42 -22.65
C LYS A 17 -1.16 -10.68 -23.95
N GLY A 18 -0.54 -9.53 -24.20
CA GLY A 18 -0.82 -8.65 -25.33
C GLY A 18 -2.09 -7.80 -25.18
N GLU A 19 -2.71 -7.78 -23.99
CA GLU A 19 -3.85 -6.90 -23.71
C GLU A 19 -3.34 -5.46 -23.56
N LYS A 20 -3.53 -4.65 -24.60
CA LYS A 20 -3.21 -3.21 -24.51
C LYS A 20 -4.09 -2.56 -23.45
N PHE A 21 -3.46 -1.94 -22.46
CA PHE A 21 -4.11 -1.07 -21.49
C PHE A 21 -3.60 0.36 -21.65
N ASP A 22 -4.47 1.34 -21.40
CA ASP A 22 -4.14 2.76 -21.50
C ASP A 22 -4.55 3.47 -20.21
N ILE A 23 -3.65 3.44 -19.23
CA ILE A 23 -3.86 4.14 -17.95
C ILE A 23 -3.96 5.66 -18.17
N GLY A 24 -3.28 6.22 -19.17
CA GLY A 24 -3.35 7.65 -19.48
C GLY A 24 -4.77 8.07 -19.88
N ALA A 25 -5.42 7.27 -20.74
CA ALA A 25 -6.82 7.45 -21.09
C ALA A 25 -7.75 7.27 -19.90
N GLU A 26 -7.51 6.29 -19.01
CA GLU A 26 -8.29 6.11 -17.78
C GLU A 26 -8.22 7.35 -16.87
N VAL A 27 -7.01 7.88 -16.63
CA VAL A 27 -6.79 9.08 -15.80
C VAL A 27 -7.44 10.31 -16.41
N THR A 28 -7.27 10.52 -17.72
CA THR A 28 -7.86 11.65 -18.45
C THR A 28 -9.39 11.59 -18.42
N HIS A 29 -9.96 10.41 -18.65
CA HIS A 29 -11.40 10.21 -18.57
C HIS A 29 -11.92 10.50 -17.16
N ALA A 30 -11.28 9.98 -16.12
CA ALA A 30 -11.73 10.17 -14.75
C ALA A 30 -11.64 11.62 -14.26
N SER A 31 -10.70 12.42 -14.80
CA SER A 31 -10.57 13.85 -14.43
C SER A 31 -11.59 14.76 -15.13
N GLN A 32 -12.12 14.35 -16.28
CA GLN A 32 -13.02 15.16 -17.11
C GLN A 32 -14.47 14.70 -17.09
N ALA A 33 -14.71 13.41 -16.79
CA ALA A 33 -16.05 12.84 -16.81
C ALA A 33 -16.95 13.51 -15.75
N THR A 34 -18.25 13.52 -16.01
CA THR A 34 -19.27 13.83 -15.00
C THR A 34 -19.77 12.57 -14.31
N ASP A 35 -19.68 11.42 -14.98
CA ASP A 35 -20.09 10.11 -14.50
C ASP A 35 -19.09 9.04 -15.01
N VAL A 36 -18.59 8.22 -14.09
CA VAL A 36 -17.68 7.09 -14.39
C VAL A 36 -18.28 5.74 -14.01
N ARG A 37 -19.58 5.73 -13.67
CA ARG A 37 -20.27 4.50 -13.30
C ARG A 37 -20.19 3.50 -14.44
N HIS A 38 -19.97 2.24 -14.08
CA HIS A 38 -19.89 1.16 -15.05
C HIS A 38 -20.80 0.03 -14.63
N LEU A 39 -21.81 -0.25 -15.47
CA LEU A 39 -22.71 -1.38 -15.29
C LEU A 39 -22.19 -2.57 -16.10
N VAL A 40 -21.87 -3.65 -15.40
CA VAL A 40 -21.52 -4.94 -15.98
C VAL A 40 -22.77 -5.55 -16.62
N PRO A 41 -22.75 -5.93 -17.92
CA PRO A 41 -23.93 -6.39 -18.64
C PRO A 41 -24.31 -7.82 -18.27
N LEU A 42 -24.83 -8.01 -17.05
CA LEU A 42 -25.33 -9.29 -16.58
C LEU A 42 -26.79 -9.52 -16.99
N THR A 43 -27.10 -10.74 -17.46
CA THR A 43 -28.49 -11.15 -17.65
C THR A 43 -29.19 -11.31 -16.30
N LYS A 44 -30.53 -11.24 -16.30
CA LYS A 44 -31.33 -11.52 -15.09
C LYS A 44 -31.00 -12.89 -14.48
N ALA A 45 -30.79 -13.90 -15.34
CA ALA A 45 -30.40 -15.24 -14.91
C ALA A 45 -29.02 -15.25 -14.22
N ALA A 46 -28.04 -14.50 -14.76
CA ALA A 46 -26.73 -14.36 -14.13
C ALA A 46 -26.81 -13.67 -12.76
N ILE A 47 -27.59 -12.59 -12.64
CA ILE A 47 -27.81 -11.90 -11.35
C ILE A 47 -28.45 -12.86 -10.33
N GLN A 48 -29.47 -13.62 -10.75
CA GLN A 48 -30.10 -14.63 -9.90
C GLN A 48 -29.13 -15.74 -9.50
N HIS A 49 -28.23 -16.14 -10.39
CA HIS A 49 -27.19 -17.13 -10.11
C HIS A 49 -26.23 -16.62 -9.03
N PHE A 50 -25.63 -15.44 -9.20
CA PHE A 50 -24.72 -14.87 -8.21
C PHE A 50 -25.39 -14.65 -6.86
N SER A 51 -26.67 -14.23 -6.85
CA SER A 51 -27.44 -13.99 -5.62
C SER A 51 -27.63 -15.24 -4.75
N ARG A 52 -27.39 -16.45 -5.28
CA ARG A 52 -27.42 -17.70 -4.49
C ARG A 52 -26.19 -17.88 -3.62
N PHE A 53 -25.07 -17.23 -3.96
CA PHE A 53 -23.76 -17.45 -3.34
C PHE A 53 -23.18 -16.17 -2.73
N LEU A 54 -23.57 -15.01 -3.25
CA LEU A 54 -23.08 -13.71 -2.82
C LEU A 54 -24.28 -12.81 -2.50
N PRO A 55 -24.33 -12.16 -1.32
CA PRO A 55 -25.35 -11.17 -1.03
C PRO A 55 -25.29 -10.01 -2.03
N PRO A 56 -26.41 -9.63 -2.67
CA PRO A 56 -26.44 -8.48 -3.57
C PRO A 56 -26.26 -7.19 -2.77
N VAL A 57 -25.52 -6.25 -3.37
CA VAL A 57 -25.22 -4.92 -2.83
C VAL A 57 -25.56 -3.87 -3.90
N LYS A 58 -26.64 -3.13 -3.69
CA LYS A 58 -27.11 -2.12 -4.66
C LYS A 58 -26.92 -0.70 -4.18
N ASN A 59 -26.89 -0.51 -2.87
CA ASN A 59 -26.87 0.79 -2.21
C ASN A 59 -26.21 0.67 -0.83
N GLU A 60 -26.23 1.77 -0.08
CA GLU A 60 -25.67 1.84 1.26
C GLU A 60 -26.39 0.95 2.29
N ASP A 61 -27.72 0.83 2.21
CA ASP A 61 -28.49 0.00 3.15
C ASP A 61 -28.09 -1.48 3.02
N ASP A 62 -27.83 -1.94 1.80
CA ASP A 62 -27.31 -3.28 1.57
C ASP A 62 -25.92 -3.48 2.17
N LEU A 63 -25.07 -2.45 2.21
CA LEU A 63 -23.75 -2.50 2.85
C LEU A 63 -23.85 -2.53 4.37
N GLU A 64 -24.81 -1.82 4.97
CA GLU A 64 -25.09 -1.90 6.41
C GLU A 64 -25.57 -3.30 6.80
N ALA A 65 -26.39 -3.93 5.96
CA ALA A 65 -26.91 -5.28 6.19
C ALA A 65 -25.94 -6.41 5.78
N LEU A 66 -24.92 -6.12 4.96
CA LEU A 66 -23.96 -7.11 4.45
C LEU A 66 -23.31 -7.98 5.55
N PRO A 67 -22.87 -7.44 6.71
CA PRO A 67 -22.21 -8.22 7.75
C PRO A 67 -23.10 -9.33 8.33
N ASP A 68 -24.41 -9.10 8.40
CA ASP A 68 -25.40 -10.07 8.87
C ASP A 68 -25.79 -11.07 7.78
N LYS A 69 -25.68 -10.67 6.50
CA LYS A 69 -25.91 -11.55 5.35
C LYS A 69 -24.75 -12.52 5.11
N LEU A 70 -23.52 -12.14 5.46
CA LEU A 70 -22.32 -12.98 5.33
C LEU A 70 -22.27 -14.04 6.45
N LYS A 71 -22.30 -15.33 6.08
CA LYS A 71 -22.29 -16.45 7.02
C LYS A 71 -20.92 -17.11 7.11
N GLY A 72 -20.54 -17.54 8.32
CA GLY A 72 -19.31 -18.31 8.55
C GLY A 72 -18.07 -17.60 8.00
N SER A 73 -17.43 -18.22 7.01
CA SER A 73 -16.21 -17.73 6.35
C SER A 73 -16.47 -16.92 5.08
N GLU A 74 -17.72 -16.62 4.72
CA GLU A 74 -18.05 -15.77 3.57
C GLU A 74 -17.55 -14.34 3.80
N GLU A 75 -16.95 -13.72 2.77
CA GLU A 75 -16.36 -12.38 2.87
C GLU A 75 -16.86 -11.40 1.80
N LEU A 76 -17.64 -11.85 0.81
CA LEU A 76 -17.93 -11.07 -0.40
C LEU A 76 -19.42 -10.81 -0.56
N GLY A 77 -19.78 -9.54 -0.79
CA GLY A 77 -21.01 -9.19 -1.49
C GLY A 77 -20.78 -9.09 -3.00
N PHE A 78 -21.81 -8.74 -3.77
CA PHE A 78 -21.62 -8.42 -5.20
C PHE A 78 -22.55 -7.30 -5.70
N SER A 79 -22.05 -6.55 -6.68
CA SER A 79 -22.82 -5.58 -7.46
C SER A 79 -22.42 -5.63 -8.93
N PRO A 80 -23.36 -5.60 -9.89
CA PRO A 80 -23.03 -5.35 -11.29
C PRO A 80 -22.61 -3.90 -11.54
N LEU A 81 -22.78 -3.01 -10.56
CA LEU A 81 -22.50 -1.58 -10.72
C LEU A 81 -21.20 -1.21 -9.99
N PHE A 82 -20.23 -0.70 -10.74
CA PHE A 82 -19.14 0.09 -10.19
C PHE A 82 -19.62 1.53 -10.07
N ASP A 83 -19.77 2.01 -8.83
CA ASP A 83 -20.22 3.38 -8.53
C ASP A 83 -19.28 4.00 -7.49
N PRO A 84 -18.67 5.17 -7.77
CA PRO A 84 -17.87 5.91 -6.80
C PRO A 84 -18.55 6.10 -5.44
N PHE A 85 -19.86 6.37 -5.40
CA PHE A 85 -20.59 6.54 -4.13
C PHE A 85 -20.71 5.23 -3.37
N LEU A 86 -20.97 4.11 -4.06
CA LEU A 86 -21.01 2.80 -3.43
C LEU A 86 -19.63 2.36 -2.93
N ILE A 87 -18.57 2.72 -3.66
CA ILE A 87 -17.17 2.46 -3.26
C ILE A 87 -16.80 3.30 -2.03
N ASP A 88 -17.14 4.59 -2.01
CA ASP A 88 -16.98 5.45 -0.83
C ASP A 88 -17.71 4.86 0.38
N ALA A 89 -18.96 4.44 0.19
CA ALA A 89 -19.76 3.81 1.21
C ALA A 89 -19.15 2.48 1.73
N CYS A 90 -18.48 1.70 0.88
CA CYS A 90 -17.74 0.50 1.29
C CYS A 90 -16.57 0.86 2.22
N CYS A 91 -15.72 1.79 1.76
CA CYS A 91 -14.55 2.24 2.49
C CYS A 91 -14.94 2.76 3.88
N GLN A 92 -15.97 3.62 3.96
CA GLN A 92 -16.51 4.17 5.21
C GLN A 92 -17.04 3.12 6.20
N ARG A 93 -17.26 1.88 5.76
CA ARG A 93 -17.72 0.76 6.59
C ARG A 93 -16.62 -0.26 6.87
N GLY A 94 -15.39 0.02 6.44
CA GLY A 94 -14.27 -0.90 6.58
C GLY A 94 -14.38 -2.11 5.67
N ILE A 95 -15.19 -2.00 4.61
CA ILE A 95 -15.40 -3.01 3.58
C ILE A 95 -14.47 -2.65 2.44
N PHE A 96 -13.59 -3.59 2.07
CA PHE A 96 -12.58 -3.35 1.05
C PHE A 96 -13.23 -3.36 -0.35
N PRO A 97 -13.14 -2.27 -1.13
CA PRO A 97 -13.67 -2.26 -2.48
C PRO A 97 -12.74 -3.07 -3.39
N LEU A 98 -13.26 -4.17 -3.95
CA LEU A 98 -12.51 -4.99 -4.89
C LEU A 98 -13.43 -5.51 -5.99
N ALA A 99 -12.83 -6.06 -7.05
CA ALA A 99 -13.56 -6.81 -8.06
C ALA A 99 -13.14 -8.28 -8.11
N ILE A 100 -14.03 -9.14 -8.61
CA ILE A 100 -13.73 -10.53 -8.97
C ILE A 100 -13.88 -10.71 -10.48
N ALA A 101 -12.98 -11.46 -11.09
CA ALA A 101 -13.11 -11.84 -12.49
C ALA A 101 -14.21 -12.90 -12.65
N ILE A 102 -15.08 -12.74 -13.65
CA ILE A 102 -16.19 -13.67 -13.95
C ILE A 102 -16.09 -14.31 -15.34
N GLY A 103 -14.97 -14.11 -16.04
CA GLY A 103 -14.67 -14.66 -17.37
C GLY A 103 -14.27 -13.57 -18.36
N GLU A 104 -13.46 -13.91 -19.38
CA GLU A 104 -13.15 -13.06 -20.55
C GLU A 104 -12.83 -11.57 -20.26
N GLY A 105 -12.07 -11.28 -19.20
CA GLY A 105 -11.73 -9.89 -18.83
C GLY A 105 -12.91 -9.08 -18.25
N VAL A 106 -14.03 -9.74 -17.95
CA VAL A 106 -15.19 -9.16 -17.27
C VAL A 106 -15.01 -9.28 -15.76
N PHE A 107 -15.23 -8.16 -15.08
CA PHE A 107 -15.09 -8.05 -13.63
C PHE A 107 -16.41 -7.62 -13.00
N LEU A 108 -16.70 -8.19 -11.83
CA LEU A 108 -17.85 -7.86 -11.01
C LEU A 108 -17.39 -7.12 -9.75
N PHE A 109 -18.05 -6.02 -9.38
CA PHE A 109 -17.75 -5.35 -8.12
C PHE A 109 -18.15 -6.28 -6.96
N ALA A 110 -17.22 -6.57 -6.07
CA ALA A 110 -17.38 -7.56 -5.03
C ALA A 110 -16.83 -7.02 -3.69
N PRO A 111 -17.59 -6.15 -3.01
CA PRO A 111 -17.16 -5.55 -1.76
C PRO A 111 -16.82 -6.62 -0.73
N LYS A 112 -15.60 -6.55 -0.18
CA LYS A 112 -15.03 -7.60 0.66
C LYS A 112 -14.92 -7.18 2.12
N LEU A 113 -15.63 -7.88 3.00
CA LEU A 113 -15.52 -7.74 4.44
C LEU A 113 -14.81 -8.96 5.03
N HIS A 114 -13.53 -8.79 5.35
CA HIS A 114 -12.72 -9.90 5.87
C HIS A 114 -13.29 -10.51 7.16
N VAL A 115 -13.10 -11.81 7.36
CA VAL A 115 -13.35 -12.50 8.63
C VAL A 115 -12.39 -11.96 9.69
N GLU A 116 -11.14 -11.76 9.29
CA GLU A 116 -10.07 -11.21 10.11
C GLU A 116 -9.30 -10.12 9.37
N ARG A 117 -9.07 -8.99 10.05
CA ARG A 117 -8.35 -7.83 9.51
C ARG A 117 -6.97 -7.75 10.14
N ALA A 118 -5.93 -7.64 9.33
CA ALA A 118 -4.58 -7.32 9.78
C ALA A 118 -4.46 -5.81 9.95
N VAL A 119 -4.20 -5.37 11.17
CA VAL A 119 -4.12 -3.94 11.52
C VAL A 119 -2.93 -3.72 12.44
N CYS A 120 -2.26 -2.57 12.30
CA CYS A 120 -1.33 -2.06 13.30
C CYS A 120 -1.71 -0.63 13.69
N ALA A 121 -1.30 -0.25 14.90
CA ALA A 121 -1.43 1.10 15.41
C ALA A 121 -0.24 1.94 14.96
N LEU A 122 -0.54 3.13 14.48
CA LEU A 122 0.44 4.17 14.18
C LEU A 122 0.63 5.02 15.44
N ALA A 123 1.39 4.47 16.38
CA ALA A 123 1.62 5.03 17.71
C ALA A 123 3.11 5.11 18.05
N ASP A 124 3.46 5.95 19.01
CA ASP A 124 4.82 6.12 19.56
C ASP A 124 5.17 5.08 20.62
N GLY A 125 4.16 4.41 21.18
CA GLY A 125 4.37 3.38 22.18
C GLY A 125 3.08 2.74 22.68
N SER A 126 3.23 1.73 23.52
CA SER A 126 2.15 0.90 24.07
C SER A 126 1.07 1.71 24.79
N ALA A 127 1.46 2.75 25.53
CA ALA A 127 0.53 3.63 26.24
C ALA A 127 -0.42 4.39 25.30
N GLN A 128 0.06 4.79 24.11
CA GLN A 128 -0.79 5.47 23.12
C GLN A 128 -1.63 4.47 22.33
N ARG A 129 -1.05 3.33 21.91
CA ARG A 129 -1.80 2.24 21.27
C ARG A 129 -2.98 1.78 22.14
N ASN A 130 -2.74 1.55 23.43
CA ASN A 130 -3.78 1.06 24.35
C ASN A 130 -4.88 2.09 24.66
N LYS A 131 -4.72 3.36 24.25
CA LYS A 131 -5.78 4.38 24.29
C LYS A 131 -6.64 4.40 23.03
N ILE A 132 -6.28 3.64 21.99
CA ILE A 132 -7.07 3.56 20.76
C ILE A 132 -8.32 2.72 21.04
N SER A 133 -9.48 3.38 21.08
CA SER A 133 -10.77 2.74 21.33
C SER A 133 -11.02 1.54 20.38
N GLY A 134 -11.33 0.40 20.97
CA GLY A 134 -11.62 -0.86 20.28
C GLY A 134 -10.40 -1.65 19.78
N PHE A 135 -9.20 -1.06 19.76
CA PHE A 135 -7.97 -1.78 19.43
C PHE A 135 -7.63 -2.78 20.55
N PRO A 136 -7.06 -3.97 20.25
CA PRO A 136 -6.76 -4.96 21.27
C PRO A 136 -5.72 -4.42 22.27
N PHE A 137 -5.89 -4.79 23.54
CA PHE A 137 -4.81 -4.61 24.50
C PHE A 137 -3.69 -5.60 24.14
N CYS A 138 -2.48 -5.08 23.97
CA CYS A 138 -1.28 -5.86 23.71
C CYS A 138 -0.19 -5.48 24.72
N GLU A 139 0.79 -6.35 24.91
CA GLU A 139 1.98 -6.06 25.72
C GLU A 139 3.18 -5.71 24.82
N GLY A 140 4.11 -4.92 25.35
CA GLY A 140 5.29 -4.47 24.61
C GLY A 140 4.92 -3.77 23.28
N ASP A 141 5.61 -4.16 22.22
CA ASP A 141 5.51 -3.53 20.89
C ASP A 141 4.50 -4.21 19.94
N GLU A 142 3.83 -5.28 20.37
CA GLU A 142 2.83 -5.96 19.54
C GLU A 142 1.70 -5.00 19.12
N GLY A 143 1.31 -5.02 17.86
CA GLY A 143 0.27 -4.14 17.33
C GLY A 143 0.73 -2.71 17.09
N ILE A 144 2.00 -2.36 17.27
CA ILE A 144 2.55 -1.04 16.93
C ILE A 144 3.33 -1.15 15.63
N PHE A 145 3.14 -0.22 14.70
CA PHE A 145 3.97 -0.18 13.50
C PHE A 145 5.41 0.23 13.85
N ASP A 146 6.37 -0.59 13.42
CA ASP A 146 7.80 -0.30 13.47
C ASP A 146 8.44 -0.46 12.08
N ALA A 147 8.97 0.64 11.54
CA ALA A 147 9.66 0.65 10.25
C ALA A 147 10.99 -0.13 10.27
N ASP A 148 11.65 -0.23 11.43
CA ASP A 148 12.93 -0.94 11.54
C ASP A 148 12.77 -2.45 11.31
N CYS A 149 11.58 -2.99 11.56
CA CYS A 149 11.24 -4.39 11.30
C CYS A 149 11.26 -4.75 9.81
N LEU A 150 11.14 -3.78 8.89
CA LEU A 150 11.19 -4.00 7.45
C LEU A 150 12.62 -4.08 6.90
N GLY A 151 13.62 -3.65 7.67
CA GLY A 151 15.03 -3.80 7.32
C GLY A 151 15.45 -3.04 6.06
N VAL A 152 15.00 -1.80 5.89
CA VAL A 152 15.33 -0.97 4.72
C VAL A 152 16.84 -0.79 4.58
N SER A 153 17.36 -1.05 3.38
CA SER A 153 18.78 -0.91 3.08
C SER A 153 19.23 0.54 3.18
N ARG A 154 20.33 0.81 3.89
CA ARG A 154 20.98 2.15 3.95
C ARG A 154 21.33 2.74 2.58
N LYS A 155 21.38 1.93 1.52
CA LYS A 155 21.59 2.41 0.14
C LYS A 155 20.37 3.16 -0.40
N LEU A 156 19.18 2.81 0.08
CA LEU A 156 17.90 3.42 -0.30
C LEU A 156 17.57 4.67 0.52
N THR A 157 18.28 4.91 1.63
CA THR A 157 18.02 6.02 2.57
C THR A 157 19.09 7.12 2.51
N ARG A 158 19.91 7.11 1.46
CA ARG A 158 21.02 8.07 1.31
C ARG A 158 20.49 9.48 1.11
N THR A 159 21.08 10.44 1.82
CA THR A 159 20.85 11.86 1.59
C THR A 159 21.24 12.24 0.16
N PRO A 160 20.43 13.08 -0.52
CA PRO A 160 20.79 13.68 -1.78
C PRO A 160 22.15 14.38 -1.74
N ASN A 161 22.88 14.36 -2.86
CA ASN A 161 24.11 15.12 -3.02
C ASN A 161 24.22 15.59 -4.46
N GLN A 162 24.04 16.90 -4.66
CA GLN A 162 24.02 17.51 -5.99
C GLN A 162 25.38 17.36 -6.71
N GLY A 163 26.51 17.62 -6.04
CA GLY A 163 27.82 17.56 -6.69
C GLY A 163 28.25 16.16 -7.17
N THR A 164 27.72 15.10 -6.56
CA THR A 164 28.07 13.71 -6.93
C THR A 164 26.95 12.96 -7.65
N HIS A 165 25.79 13.60 -7.86
CA HIS A 165 24.58 12.95 -8.41
C HIS A 165 24.29 11.61 -7.72
N ARG A 166 24.51 11.57 -6.40
CA ARG A 166 24.42 10.32 -5.65
C ARG A 166 22.99 9.78 -5.75
N PRO A 167 22.78 8.51 -6.11
CA PRO A 167 21.45 7.94 -6.12
C PRO A 167 20.82 8.07 -4.74
N SER A 168 19.65 8.71 -4.74
CA SER A 168 18.78 8.95 -3.60
C SER A 168 17.34 8.94 -4.13
N PHE A 169 16.38 8.97 -3.22
CA PHE A 169 14.97 8.82 -3.56
C PHE A 169 14.15 9.90 -2.90
N ASP A 170 13.07 10.26 -3.57
CA ASP A 170 12.06 11.20 -3.07
C ASP A 170 10.72 10.47 -3.00
N ILE A 171 9.94 10.77 -1.97
CA ILE A 171 8.55 10.33 -1.84
C ILE A 171 7.62 11.50 -2.21
N PHE A 172 6.60 11.19 -2.99
CA PHE A 172 5.50 12.06 -3.38
C PHE A 172 4.20 11.40 -2.96
N ILE A 173 3.26 12.18 -2.44
CA ILE A 173 1.90 11.72 -2.15
C ILE A 173 0.93 12.61 -2.93
N ASN A 174 -0.04 12.00 -3.61
CA ASN A 174 -1.13 12.65 -4.35
C ASN A 174 -0.70 13.64 -5.46
N ARG A 175 0.54 13.56 -5.93
CA ARG A 175 0.99 14.34 -7.07
C ARG A 175 0.36 13.83 -8.37
N TYR A 176 -0.35 14.69 -9.09
CA TYR A 176 -1.12 14.34 -10.29
C TYR A 176 -0.29 13.66 -11.38
N GLU A 177 0.95 14.12 -11.58
CA GLU A 177 1.88 13.60 -12.58
C GLU A 177 2.30 12.16 -12.32
N ASP A 178 2.08 11.64 -11.10
CA ASP A 178 2.45 10.28 -10.72
C ASP A 178 1.36 9.24 -10.99
N LEU A 179 0.11 9.65 -11.20
CA LEU A 179 -1.03 8.72 -11.26
C LEU A 179 -0.86 7.65 -12.34
N VAL A 180 -0.44 8.05 -13.53
CA VAL A 180 -0.24 7.14 -14.67
C VAL A 180 0.85 6.13 -14.37
N ASP A 181 2.00 6.59 -13.87
CA ASP A 181 3.14 5.72 -13.56
C ASP A 181 2.83 4.76 -12.41
N VAL A 182 2.15 5.25 -11.36
CA VAL A 182 1.77 4.45 -10.19
C VAL A 182 0.85 3.30 -10.60
N LEU A 183 -0.23 3.60 -11.33
CA LEU A 183 -1.19 2.58 -11.77
C LEU A 183 -0.59 1.67 -12.85
N THR A 184 0.28 2.19 -13.72
CA THR A 184 1.02 1.36 -14.70
C THR A 184 1.94 0.37 -13.99
N LEU A 185 2.69 0.79 -12.98
CA LEU A 185 3.58 -0.10 -12.23
C LEU A 185 2.77 -1.17 -11.46
N ILE A 186 1.63 -0.80 -10.86
CA ILE A 186 0.71 -1.74 -10.22
C ILE A 186 0.17 -2.75 -11.25
N ARG A 187 -0.29 -2.29 -12.41
CA ARG A 187 -0.84 -3.13 -13.48
C ARG A 187 0.19 -4.09 -14.06
N ARG A 188 1.44 -3.65 -14.23
CA ARG A 188 2.57 -4.50 -14.65
C ARG A 188 2.89 -5.55 -13.59
N GLN A 189 2.92 -5.17 -12.32
CA GLN A 189 3.27 -6.11 -11.27
C GLN A 189 2.19 -7.18 -11.03
N HIS A 190 0.91 -6.80 -11.06
CA HIS A 190 -0.17 -7.66 -10.59
C HIS A 190 -1.18 -8.09 -11.66
N GLY A 191 -1.02 -7.64 -12.90
CA GLY A 191 -1.97 -7.94 -13.98
C GLY A 191 -3.29 -7.18 -13.88
N GLU A 192 -4.23 -7.46 -14.78
CA GLU A 192 -5.63 -7.03 -14.61
C GLU A 192 -6.26 -7.97 -13.60
N ASN A 193 -6.53 -7.46 -12.41
CA ASN A 193 -7.00 -8.25 -11.29
C ASN A 193 -8.17 -7.55 -10.59
N TRP A 194 -8.27 -7.70 -9.27
CA TRP A 194 -9.31 -7.05 -8.49
C TRP A 194 -9.34 -5.53 -8.64
N LEU A 195 -8.21 -4.87 -8.90
CA LEU A 195 -8.13 -3.43 -9.19
C LEU A 195 -8.34 -3.21 -10.69
N CYS A 196 -9.47 -3.67 -11.20
CA CYS A 196 -9.78 -3.63 -12.63
C CYS A 196 -10.06 -2.20 -13.14
N ALA A 197 -10.06 -1.99 -14.46
CA ALA A 197 -10.28 -0.67 -15.08
C ALA A 197 -11.54 0.07 -14.56
N PRO A 198 -12.73 -0.55 -14.43
CA PRO A 198 -13.88 0.11 -13.82
C PRO A 198 -13.62 0.62 -12.39
N LEU A 199 -12.95 -0.19 -11.55
CA LEU A 199 -12.63 0.21 -10.18
C LEU A 199 -11.57 1.31 -10.14
N ARG A 200 -10.52 1.22 -10.98
CA ARG A 200 -9.51 2.30 -11.12
C ARG A 200 -10.14 3.63 -11.50
N LYS A 201 -11.03 3.64 -12.50
CA LYS A 201 -11.76 4.84 -12.93
C LYS A 201 -12.58 5.44 -11.79
N CYS A 202 -13.26 4.61 -10.99
CA CYS A 202 -13.99 5.10 -9.82
C CYS A 202 -13.05 5.73 -8.77
N LEU A 203 -11.95 5.07 -8.43
CA LEU A 203 -10.98 5.61 -7.47
C LEU A 203 -10.32 6.90 -7.97
N LEU A 204 -9.97 6.97 -9.26
CA LEU A 204 -9.45 8.19 -9.89
C LEU A 204 -10.50 9.32 -9.88
N TYR A 205 -11.76 9.01 -10.18
CA TYR A 205 -12.83 10.00 -10.12
C TYR A 205 -13.04 10.52 -8.70
N MET A 206 -13.00 9.63 -7.69
CA MET A 206 -13.04 10.01 -6.28
C MET A 206 -11.86 10.91 -5.90
N PHE A 207 -10.67 10.61 -6.42
CA PHE A 207 -9.47 11.41 -6.22
C PHE A 207 -9.62 12.83 -6.79
N PHE A 208 -10.03 12.97 -8.06
CA PHE A 208 -10.22 14.28 -8.71
C PHE A 208 -11.42 15.07 -8.14
N ASN A 209 -12.42 14.39 -7.59
CA ASN A 209 -13.61 14.99 -7.02
C ASN A 209 -13.65 14.82 -5.49
N SER A 210 -12.50 14.99 -4.84
CA SER A 210 -12.32 14.64 -3.43
C SER A 210 -13.29 15.31 -2.45
N THR A 211 -13.87 16.46 -2.79
CA THR A 211 -14.89 17.14 -1.97
C THR A 211 -16.25 16.45 -1.96
N LYS A 212 -16.55 15.60 -2.96
CA LYS A 212 -17.82 14.86 -3.06
C LYS A 212 -17.86 13.60 -2.19
N TYR A 213 -16.70 13.12 -1.73
CA TYR A 213 -16.55 11.83 -1.06
C TYR A 213 -15.94 11.98 0.32
N THR A 214 -16.37 11.16 1.27
CA THR A 214 -15.76 11.18 2.61
C THR A 214 -14.39 10.50 2.57
N THR A 215 -14.29 9.37 1.89
CA THR A 215 -13.05 8.64 1.68
C THR A 215 -12.09 9.43 0.80
N LYS A 216 -10.82 9.52 1.20
CA LYS A 216 -9.78 10.17 0.40
C LYS A 216 -8.85 9.13 -0.20
N VAL A 217 -8.84 9.02 -1.52
CA VAL A 217 -7.92 8.11 -2.23
C VAL A 217 -6.51 8.69 -2.15
N ILE A 218 -5.54 7.84 -1.82
CA ILE A 218 -4.14 8.22 -1.64
C ILE A 218 -3.25 7.46 -2.61
N PHE A 219 -2.48 8.19 -3.41
CA PHE A 219 -1.45 7.65 -4.28
C PHE A 219 -0.08 8.02 -3.72
N THR A 220 0.77 7.03 -3.47
CA THR A 220 2.15 7.23 -3.04
C THR A 220 3.09 6.82 -4.16
N ALA A 221 4.06 7.68 -4.46
CA ALA A 221 5.09 7.44 -5.46
C ALA A 221 6.48 7.66 -4.83
N ILE A 222 7.38 6.71 -5.01
CA ILE A 222 8.78 6.82 -4.63
C ILE A 222 9.60 6.80 -5.91
N ARG A 223 10.30 7.90 -6.19
CA ARG A 223 11.09 8.07 -7.41
C ARG A 223 12.57 8.17 -7.09
N ARG A 224 13.41 7.71 -8.03
CA ARG A 224 14.83 8.07 -8.00
C ARG A 224 14.93 9.58 -8.19
N ARG A 225 15.66 10.26 -7.30
CA ARG A 225 15.82 11.71 -7.36
C ARG A 225 16.38 12.15 -8.71
N ARG A 226 15.81 13.23 -9.24
CA ARG A 226 16.27 13.89 -10.47
C ARG A 226 17.27 15.00 -10.14
N TYR A 227 18.44 14.96 -10.78
CA TYR A 227 19.47 16.00 -10.67
C TYR A 227 19.70 16.69 -12.01
N SER A 228 19.49 15.98 -13.12
CA SER A 228 19.62 16.51 -14.48
C SER A 228 18.27 16.51 -15.22
N GLU A 229 18.12 17.41 -16.18
CA GLU A 229 16.96 17.45 -17.07
C GLU A 229 17.02 16.41 -18.20
N THR A 230 18.06 15.56 -18.21
CA THR A 230 18.24 14.51 -19.22
C THR A 230 16.97 13.65 -19.37
N PRO A 231 16.50 13.39 -20.60
CA PRO A 231 15.36 12.52 -20.85
C PRO A 231 15.56 11.10 -20.29
N ILE A 232 14.47 10.50 -19.81
CA ILE A 232 14.46 9.13 -19.31
C ILE A 232 14.46 8.17 -20.51
N SER A 233 15.32 7.14 -20.48
CA SER A 233 15.28 6.03 -21.43
C SER A 233 14.61 4.82 -20.79
N GLU A 234 13.39 4.52 -21.21
CA GLU A 234 12.57 3.43 -20.64
C GLU A 234 13.15 2.01 -20.88
N ILE A 235 14.02 1.86 -21.88
CA ILE A 235 14.62 0.58 -22.27
C ILE A 235 15.80 0.22 -21.35
N SER A 236 16.23 1.14 -20.48
CA SER A 236 17.38 0.90 -19.63
C SER A 236 17.13 -0.21 -18.58
N PRO A 237 18.04 -1.19 -18.45
CA PRO A 237 17.99 -2.18 -17.37
C PRO A 237 18.33 -1.56 -16.00
N VAL A 238 18.73 -0.29 -15.96
CA VAL A 238 19.08 0.46 -14.75
C VAL A 238 18.07 1.59 -14.58
N ILE A 239 17.53 1.74 -13.37
CA ILE A 239 16.65 2.85 -13.01
C ILE A 239 17.37 4.18 -13.22
N GLN A 240 16.83 5.04 -14.08
CA GLN A 240 17.30 6.39 -14.34
C GLN A 240 16.74 7.42 -13.36
N GLU A 241 17.33 8.61 -13.36
CA GLU A 241 16.84 9.74 -12.58
C GLU A 241 15.38 10.08 -12.93
N GLY A 242 14.56 10.38 -11.93
CA GLY A 242 13.12 10.67 -12.11
C GLY A 242 12.22 9.44 -12.23
N GLU A 243 12.77 8.24 -12.44
CA GLU A 243 11.94 7.03 -12.60
C GLU A 243 11.26 6.59 -11.29
N LEU A 244 10.03 6.10 -11.42
CA LEU A 244 9.28 5.46 -10.34
C LEU A 244 9.89 4.11 -9.98
N VAL A 245 10.20 3.93 -8.69
CA VAL A 245 10.82 2.69 -8.18
C VAL A 245 9.92 1.87 -7.27
N ALA A 246 8.98 2.52 -6.59
CA ALA A 246 7.96 1.88 -5.80
C ALA A 246 6.75 2.81 -5.64
N CYS A 247 5.58 2.23 -5.43
CA CYS A 247 4.34 2.97 -5.28
C CYS A 247 3.32 2.21 -4.44
N GLU A 248 2.28 2.91 -4.00
CA GLU A 248 1.08 2.34 -3.40
C GLU A 248 -0.16 3.15 -3.78
N VAL A 249 -1.29 2.47 -3.90
CA VAL A 249 -2.62 3.08 -3.79
C VAL A 249 -3.31 2.56 -2.53
N GLY A 250 -3.91 3.49 -1.80
CA GLY A 250 -4.68 3.23 -0.58
C GLY A 250 -5.75 4.30 -0.40
N TYR A 251 -6.36 4.35 0.78
CA TYR A 251 -7.36 5.38 1.09
C TYR A 251 -7.43 5.70 2.58
N LEU A 252 -7.93 6.90 2.89
CA LEU A 252 -8.21 7.39 4.23
C LEU A 252 -9.69 7.39 4.53
N VAL A 253 -10.04 6.92 5.73
CA VAL A 253 -11.38 7.02 6.33
C VAL A 253 -11.22 7.51 7.76
N GLY A 254 -11.58 8.77 8.01
CA GLY A 254 -11.20 9.46 9.24
C GLY A 254 -9.69 9.46 9.44
N ASP A 255 -9.21 8.80 10.50
CA ASP A 255 -7.78 8.65 10.80
C ASP A 255 -7.26 7.21 10.63
N ILE A 256 -7.96 6.41 9.84
CA ILE A 256 -7.55 5.09 9.39
C ILE A 256 -6.98 5.22 7.99
N TYR A 257 -5.75 4.75 7.79
CA TYR A 257 -5.20 4.52 6.46
C TYR A 257 -5.35 3.04 6.08
N ALA A 258 -5.96 2.77 4.94
CA ALA A 258 -6.09 1.42 4.39
C ALA A 258 -5.20 1.25 3.14
N SER A 259 -4.22 0.37 3.24
CA SER A 259 -3.41 -0.03 2.08
C SER A 259 -4.20 -0.96 1.18
N ALA A 260 -4.28 -0.63 -0.11
CA ALA A 260 -4.98 -1.46 -1.08
C ALA A 260 -3.99 -2.32 -1.89
N THR A 261 -3.03 -1.70 -2.57
CA THR A 261 -1.94 -2.43 -3.24
C THR A 261 -0.74 -1.54 -3.52
N GLY A 262 0.45 -2.12 -3.44
CA GLY A 262 1.70 -1.49 -3.82
C GLY A 262 2.46 -2.30 -4.86
N ALA A 263 3.39 -1.64 -5.54
CA ALA A 263 4.27 -2.25 -6.52
C ALA A 263 5.66 -1.63 -6.48
N TYR A 264 6.66 -2.34 -7.00
CA TYR A 264 8.04 -1.88 -7.03
C TYR A 264 8.84 -2.52 -8.17
N CYS A 265 9.91 -1.86 -8.60
CA CYS A 265 10.78 -2.33 -9.68
C CYS A 265 12.27 -2.36 -9.29
N ILE A 266 12.61 -2.26 -7.99
CA ILE A 266 13.98 -2.40 -7.48
C ILE A 266 14.07 -3.35 -6.29
N SER A 267 15.27 -3.88 -6.03
CA SER A 267 15.54 -4.68 -4.84
C SER A 267 15.35 -3.85 -3.56
N GLY A 268 14.50 -4.34 -2.65
CA GLY A 268 14.14 -3.63 -1.41
C GLY A 268 13.08 -2.55 -1.58
N GLY A 269 12.54 -2.36 -2.79
CA GLY A 269 11.52 -1.34 -3.07
C GLY A 269 10.24 -1.51 -2.25
N GLY A 270 9.74 -2.74 -2.08
CA GLY A 270 8.55 -3.00 -1.26
C GLY A 270 8.76 -2.68 0.23
N ALA A 271 9.92 -3.02 0.80
CA ALA A 271 10.24 -2.66 2.18
C ALA A 271 10.38 -1.16 2.37
N LEU A 272 10.99 -0.46 1.41
CA LEU A 272 11.09 0.99 1.39
C LEU A 272 9.69 1.63 1.33
N GLN A 273 8.83 1.13 0.44
CA GLN A 273 7.45 1.61 0.28
C GLN A 273 6.64 1.46 1.55
N LEU A 274 6.60 0.27 2.15
CA LEU A 274 5.86 0.05 3.39
C LEU A 274 6.41 0.92 4.52
N SER A 275 7.73 1.03 4.66
CA SER A 275 8.33 1.86 5.73
C SER A 275 7.92 3.32 5.62
N LEU A 276 8.06 3.89 4.42
CA LEU A 276 7.73 5.28 4.18
C LEU A 276 6.23 5.55 4.30
N THR A 277 5.39 4.63 3.83
CA THR A 277 3.94 4.77 3.94
C THR A 277 3.52 4.81 5.40
N GLY A 278 3.96 3.84 6.21
CA GLY A 278 3.65 3.84 7.64
C GLY A 278 4.17 5.05 8.39
N ILE A 279 5.40 5.50 8.10
CA ILE A 279 5.97 6.73 8.71
C ILE A 279 5.17 7.95 8.30
N CYS A 280 4.86 8.13 7.01
CA CYS A 280 4.11 9.29 6.54
C CYS A 280 2.71 9.33 7.13
N MET A 281 2.01 8.20 7.17
CA MET A 281 0.66 8.14 7.74
C MET A 281 0.67 8.39 9.25
N LYS A 282 1.66 7.85 9.98
CA LYS A 282 1.86 8.14 11.41
C LYS A 282 2.11 9.64 11.63
N SER A 283 3.05 10.22 10.89
CA SER A 283 3.40 11.65 10.99
C SER A 283 2.24 12.57 10.60
N ALA A 284 1.39 12.15 9.67
CA ALA A 284 0.18 12.88 9.29
C ALA A 284 -0.89 12.89 10.39
N GLY A 285 -0.82 11.94 11.34
CA GLY A 285 -1.78 11.80 12.44
C GLY A 285 -2.76 10.64 12.30
N CYS A 286 -2.58 9.76 11.29
CA CYS A 286 -3.31 8.50 11.25
C CYS A 286 -3.00 7.67 12.50
N ARG A 287 -3.98 6.93 13.00
CA ARG A 287 -3.86 6.12 14.22
C ARG A 287 -3.85 4.64 13.95
N LEU A 288 -4.48 4.21 12.86
CA LEU A 288 -4.54 2.83 12.45
C LEU A 288 -4.08 2.71 11.00
N TRP A 289 -3.36 1.63 10.77
CA TRP A 289 -3.02 1.18 9.44
C TRP A 289 -3.67 -0.18 9.19
N ASP A 290 -4.67 -0.16 8.33
CA ASP A 290 -5.37 -1.34 7.82
C ASP A 290 -4.62 -1.91 6.61
N LEU A 291 -4.16 -3.15 6.76
CA LEU A 291 -3.42 -3.87 5.74
C LEU A 291 -4.27 -4.94 5.05
N GLY A 292 -5.58 -5.05 5.33
CA GLY A 292 -6.45 -6.06 4.73
C GLY A 292 -6.30 -7.44 5.39
N MET A 293 -6.12 -8.51 4.60
CA MET A 293 -6.00 -9.87 5.13
C MET A 293 -4.65 -10.15 5.79
N MET A 294 -4.59 -11.01 6.80
CA MET A 294 -3.31 -11.41 7.41
C MET A 294 -2.44 -12.23 6.44
N MET A 295 -1.16 -11.90 6.36
CA MET A 295 -0.14 -12.57 5.57
C MET A 295 1.15 -12.64 6.38
N ASP A 296 2.07 -13.56 6.06
CA ASP A 296 3.25 -13.79 6.91
C ASP A 296 4.15 -12.57 7.08
N TYR A 297 4.33 -11.74 6.05
CA TYR A 297 5.09 -10.50 6.18
C TYR A 297 4.37 -9.44 7.04
N LYS A 298 3.05 -9.50 7.23
CA LYS A 298 2.34 -8.56 8.10
C LYS A 298 2.60 -8.86 9.58
N ARG A 299 2.95 -10.12 9.90
CA ARG A 299 3.44 -10.47 11.24
C ARG A 299 4.77 -9.79 11.55
N THR A 300 5.62 -9.58 10.54
CA THR A 300 6.87 -8.83 10.74
C THR A 300 6.63 -7.34 10.94
N LEU A 301 5.48 -6.80 10.50
CA LEU A 301 5.00 -5.45 10.80
C LEU A 301 4.30 -5.33 12.15
N GLN A 302 4.40 -6.36 13.00
CA GLN A 302 3.73 -6.43 14.29
C GLN A 302 2.20 -6.26 14.20
N CYS A 303 1.60 -6.58 13.05
CA CYS A 303 0.15 -6.48 12.88
C CYS A 303 -0.57 -7.48 13.78
N VAL A 304 -1.69 -7.06 14.34
CA VAL A 304 -2.61 -7.94 15.06
C VAL A 304 -3.76 -8.36 14.15
N SER A 305 -4.31 -9.53 14.43
CA SER A 305 -5.53 -10.00 13.77
C SER A 305 -6.77 -9.48 14.52
N LEU A 306 -7.66 -8.81 13.80
CA LEU A 306 -8.90 -8.25 14.31
C LEU A 306 -10.12 -8.95 13.72
N PRO A 307 -10.96 -9.62 14.52
CA PRO A 307 -12.20 -10.20 14.03
C PRO A 307 -13.12 -9.15 13.41
N ARG A 308 -13.82 -9.52 12.34
CA ARG A 308 -14.77 -8.69 11.56
C ARG A 308 -15.61 -7.75 12.43
N LYS A 309 -16.33 -8.31 13.41
CA LYS A 309 -17.23 -7.52 14.28
C LYS A 309 -16.49 -6.46 15.09
N LYS A 310 -15.25 -6.72 15.51
CA LYS A 310 -14.43 -5.71 16.21
C LYS A 310 -13.94 -4.64 15.23
N TRP A 311 -13.46 -5.05 14.05
CA TRP A 311 -13.03 -4.15 13.00
C TRP A 311 -14.13 -3.14 12.63
N GLN A 312 -15.36 -3.60 12.41
CA GLN A 312 -16.48 -2.72 12.06
C GLN A 312 -16.81 -1.71 13.14
N LYS A 313 -16.79 -2.13 14.42
CA LYS A 313 -17.00 -1.21 15.54
C LYS A 313 -15.93 -0.13 15.61
N ILE A 314 -14.66 -0.50 15.36
CA ILE A 314 -13.55 0.46 15.29
C ILE A 314 -13.80 1.45 14.14
N VAL A 315 -14.07 0.97 12.93
CA VAL A 315 -14.28 1.85 11.78
C VAL A 315 -15.47 2.78 11.99
N ALA A 316 -16.58 2.28 12.52
CA ALA A 316 -17.78 3.09 12.79
C ALA A 316 -17.50 4.27 13.73
N VAL A 317 -16.65 4.08 14.74
CA VAL A 317 -16.24 5.15 15.66
C VAL A 317 -15.26 6.12 15.01
N ARG A 318 -14.28 5.60 14.26
CA ARG A 318 -13.15 6.39 13.77
C ARG A 318 -13.38 7.11 12.45
N ARG A 319 -14.32 6.65 11.63
CA ARG A 319 -14.62 7.28 10.33
C ARG A 319 -15.09 8.73 10.46
N SER A 320 -15.62 9.08 11.62
CA SER A 320 -16.08 10.44 11.96
C SER A 320 -14.95 11.34 12.49
N ASN A 321 -13.74 10.81 12.69
CA ASN A 321 -12.61 11.63 13.15
C ASN A 321 -12.18 12.60 12.05
N PRO A 322 -11.88 13.86 12.39
CA PRO A 322 -11.44 14.85 11.41
C PRO A 322 -10.12 14.44 10.78
N SER A 323 -10.00 14.66 9.47
CA SER A 323 -8.80 14.33 8.70
C SER A 323 -8.12 15.56 8.09
N GLU A 324 -8.55 16.80 8.38
CA GLU A 324 -7.96 17.99 7.74
C GLU A 324 -6.46 18.11 8.04
N GLN A 325 -6.04 17.84 9.27
CA GLN A 325 -4.61 17.88 9.63
C GLN A 325 -3.80 16.83 8.86
N ILE A 326 -4.36 15.62 8.70
CA ILE A 326 -3.77 14.55 7.91
C ILE A 326 -3.62 15.01 6.45
N LEU A 327 -4.69 15.55 5.87
CA LEU A 327 -4.70 15.98 4.48
C LEU A 327 -3.76 17.17 4.22
N ASN A 328 -3.66 18.12 5.15
CA ASN A 328 -2.72 19.23 5.04
C ASN A 328 -1.26 18.72 5.02
N TYR A 329 -0.93 17.78 5.90
CA TYR A 329 0.41 17.16 5.91
C TYR A 329 0.68 16.40 4.60
N LEU A 330 -0.28 15.63 4.09
CA LEU A 330 -0.13 14.89 2.84
C LEU A 330 -0.03 15.81 1.61
N HIS A 331 -0.74 16.94 1.61
CA HIS A 331 -0.66 17.94 0.55
C HIS A 331 0.76 18.53 0.44
N ASP A 332 1.44 18.76 1.56
CA ASP A 332 2.84 19.20 1.53
C ASP A 332 3.78 18.16 0.90
N LEU A 333 3.42 16.88 0.93
CA LEU A 333 4.18 15.80 0.30
C LEU A 333 3.95 15.70 -1.22
N GLU A 334 3.00 16.43 -1.80
CA GLU A 334 2.87 16.55 -3.26
C GLU A 334 4.12 17.16 -3.90
N LYS A 335 4.80 18.06 -3.16
CA LYS A 335 6.03 18.74 -3.60
C LYS A 335 7.25 17.81 -3.64
N GLY A 336 7.14 16.62 -3.04
CA GLY A 336 8.22 15.68 -2.88
C GLY A 336 9.11 15.97 -1.70
N ARG A 337 9.49 14.92 -0.96
CA ARG A 337 10.49 15.02 0.11
C ARG A 337 11.55 13.93 0.01
N PRO A 338 12.81 14.22 0.35
CA PRO A 338 13.85 13.20 0.40
C PRO A 338 13.47 12.07 1.35
N VAL A 339 13.60 10.83 0.89
CA VAL A 339 13.42 9.62 1.72
C VAL A 339 14.31 9.65 2.97
N SER A 340 15.50 10.24 2.85
CA SER A 340 16.41 10.39 3.98
C SER A 340 15.83 11.20 5.14
N ASP A 341 14.83 12.05 4.91
CA ASP A 341 14.26 12.90 5.97
C ASP A 341 13.30 12.12 6.88
N PHE A 342 12.81 10.96 6.45
CA PHE A 342 11.89 10.11 7.21
C PHE A 342 12.57 8.97 7.95
N LEU A 343 13.73 8.53 7.45
CA LEU A 343 14.44 7.34 7.93
C LEU A 343 15.76 7.69 8.64
N LYS A 344 15.97 8.97 8.98
CA LYS A 344 17.06 9.34 9.90
C LYS A 344 16.70 8.82 11.28
N SER A 345 17.54 7.93 11.79
CA SER A 345 17.54 7.64 13.22
C SER A 345 18.05 8.91 13.91
N ASP A 346 17.22 9.54 14.75
CA ASP A 346 17.66 10.60 15.67
C ASP A 346 18.67 10.09 16.70
N VAL A 347 18.99 8.80 16.68
CA VAL A 347 20.11 8.24 17.43
C VAL A 347 21.38 8.60 16.68
N PRO A 348 22.26 9.46 17.25
CA PRO A 348 23.64 9.53 16.79
C PRO A 348 24.19 8.10 16.74
N PRO A 349 25.26 7.79 15.99
CA PRO A 349 25.95 6.52 16.15
C PRO A 349 26.63 6.43 17.54
N ALA A 350 25.86 6.53 18.62
CA ALA A 350 26.24 6.21 19.97
C ALA A 350 26.32 4.68 20.03
N ILE A 351 27.56 4.20 20.12
CA ILE A 351 27.97 2.91 20.70
C ILE A 351 26.86 1.87 20.60
N ALA A 352 26.73 1.26 19.42
CA ALA A 352 25.80 0.17 19.21
C ALA A 352 25.94 -0.82 20.37
N ASP A 353 24.83 -1.07 21.08
CA ASP A 353 24.78 -2.07 22.15
C ASP A 353 25.44 -3.35 21.61
N PRO A 354 26.59 -3.79 22.19
CA PRO A 354 27.28 -4.98 21.76
C PRO A 354 26.39 -6.22 21.84
N ASN A 355 25.27 -6.16 22.59
CA ASN A 355 24.28 -7.22 22.70
C ASN A 355 23.09 -7.14 21.74
N SER A 356 22.99 -6.12 20.87
CA SER A 356 21.87 -6.04 19.92
C SER A 356 21.79 -7.27 19.01
N LYS A 357 20.56 -7.69 18.66
CA LYS A 357 20.30 -8.84 17.75
C LYS A 357 21.07 -8.71 16.43
N SER A 358 21.24 -7.49 15.93
CA SER A 358 22.02 -7.17 14.72
C SER A 358 23.53 -7.44 14.90
N GLN A 359 24.12 -7.02 16.02
CA GLN A 359 25.53 -7.29 16.34
C GLN A 359 25.77 -8.78 16.56
N ARG A 360 24.88 -9.48 17.28
CA ARG A 360 24.96 -10.94 17.46
C ARG A 360 24.93 -11.70 16.12
N LYS A 361 24.08 -11.27 15.18
CA LYS A 361 24.03 -11.84 13.82
C LYS A 361 25.31 -11.56 13.04
N LYS A 362 25.88 -10.37 13.18
CA LYS A 362 27.15 -9.97 12.53
C LYS A 362 28.34 -10.75 13.10
N GLN A 363 28.38 -10.97 14.40
CA GLN A 363 29.43 -11.72 15.09
C GLN A 363 29.40 -13.20 14.72
N ARG A 364 28.22 -13.83 14.73
CA ARG A 364 28.04 -15.22 14.26
C ARG A 364 28.49 -15.42 12.80
N ARG A 365 28.22 -14.45 11.92
CA ARG A 365 28.71 -14.50 10.52
C ARG A 365 30.23 -14.38 10.41
N LYS A 366 30.85 -13.54 11.24
CA LYS A 366 32.30 -13.38 11.29
C LYS A 366 32.99 -14.64 11.81
N GLU A 367 32.44 -15.24 12.86
CA GLU A 367 32.91 -16.50 13.44
C GLU A 367 32.78 -17.66 12.44
N ALA A 368 31.63 -17.80 11.78
CA ALA A 368 31.42 -18.80 10.73
C ALA A 368 32.42 -18.65 9.57
N ALA A 369 32.72 -17.42 9.15
CA ALA A 369 33.71 -17.16 8.10
C ALA A 369 35.15 -17.49 8.52
N ILE A 370 35.49 -17.26 9.79
CA ILE A 370 36.80 -17.64 10.36
C ILE A 370 36.91 -19.17 10.43
N GLN A 371 35.85 -19.85 10.85
CA GLN A 371 35.83 -21.30 10.96
C GLN A 371 35.95 -21.97 9.58
N GLN A 372 35.24 -21.46 8.57
CA GLN A 372 35.39 -21.93 7.19
C GLN A 372 36.81 -21.71 6.64
N LYS A 373 37.46 -20.58 6.97
CA LYS A 373 38.86 -20.34 6.57
C LYS A 373 39.85 -21.29 7.27
N LYS A 374 39.60 -21.68 8.52
CA LYS A 374 40.43 -22.65 9.25
C LYS A 374 40.29 -24.07 8.67
N VAL A 375 39.06 -24.51 8.38
CA VAL A 375 38.81 -25.81 7.74
C VAL A 375 39.49 -25.88 6.37
N LYS A 376 39.42 -24.80 5.59
CA LYS A 376 40.05 -24.75 4.26
C LYS A 376 41.59 -24.80 4.30
N ARG A 377 42.22 -24.24 5.33
CA ARG A 377 43.68 -24.28 5.52
C ARG A 377 44.19 -25.59 6.11
N GLY A 378 43.35 -26.34 6.82
CA GLY A 378 43.70 -27.65 7.38
C GLY A 378 43.52 -28.82 6.40
N ALA A 379 42.93 -28.56 5.22
CA ALA A 379 42.77 -29.56 4.15
C ALA A 379 43.88 -29.48 3.07
N ASP A 380 44.75 -28.47 3.17
CA ASP A 380 45.90 -28.24 2.27
C ASP A 380 47.25 -28.62 2.94
N LEU A 381 47.20 -29.29 4.10
CA LEU A 381 48.31 -29.94 4.81
C LEU A 381 47.99 -31.43 4.90
#